data_AF-W7DQ42-F1
#
_entry.id   AF-W7DQ42-F1
#
_cell.length_a   1.000
_cell.length_b   1.000
_cell.length_c   1.000
_cell.angle_alpha   90.00
_cell.angle_beta   90.00
_cell.angle_gamma   90.00
#
_symmetry.space_group_name_H-M   'P 1'
#
loop_
_entity.id
_entity.type
_entity.pdbx_description
1 polymer ?
#
loop_
_entity_poly.entity_id
_entity_poly.type
_entity_poly.pdbx_seq_one_letter_code
_entity_poly.pdbx_strand_id
1 'polypeptide(L)' 'MYLSARSRIILEKILPEKGDATIQQLASDLGVSERTVRRDLDEVKQTLENFDLILVRKGSKLSVSGSLQNRENVQKNVA' A
#
# COMPACT_ATOMS: atom_id res chain seq x y z
N MET A 1 -10.32 -10.40 7.74
CA MET A 1 -9.70 -9.09 7.46
C MET A 1 -10.32 -8.58 6.18
N TYR A 2 -11.02 -7.44 6.22
CA TYR A 2 -11.63 -6.86 5.02
C TYR A 2 -10.78 -5.68 4.60
N LEU A 3 -10.09 -5.83 3.47
CA LEU A 3 -9.41 -4.74 2.80
C LEU A 3 -10.34 -4.18 1.73
N SER A 4 -10.54 -2.87 1.71
CA SER A 4 -11.32 -2.24 0.64
C SER A 4 -10.66 -2.46 -0.73
N ALA A 5 -11.47 -2.44 -1.80
CA ALA A 5 -10.97 -2.60 -3.17
C ALA A 5 -9.91 -1.55 -3.53
N ARG A 6 -10.06 -0.29 -3.06
CA ARG A 6 -9.06 0.77 -3.30
C ARG A 6 -7.76 0.50 -2.57
N SER A 7 -7.85 0.11 -1.29
CA SER A 7 -6.67 -0.22 -0.50
C SER A 7 -5.92 -1.43 -1.06
N ARG A 8 -6.62 -2.41 -1.65
CA ARG A 8 -6.00 -3.51 -2.40
C ARG A 8 -5.19 -3.00 -3.60
N ILE A 9 -5.77 -2.13 -4.42
CA ILE A 9 -5.08 -1.53 -5.58
C ILE A 9 -3.85 -0.72 -5.12
N ILE A 10 -3.98 0.06 -4.05
CA ILE A 10 -2.85 0.82 -3.50
C ILE A 10 -1.73 -0.12 -3.06
N LEU A 11 -2.07 -1.19 -2.34
CA LEU A 11 -1.12 -2.20 -1.88
C LEU A 11 -0.35 -2.82 -3.07
N GLU A 12 -1.05 -3.23 -4.13
CA GLU A 12 -0.45 -3.77 -5.35
C GLU A 12 0.56 -2.80 -6.01
N LYS A 13 0.31 -1.49 -5.93
CA LYS A 13 1.18 -0.46 -6.50
C LYS A 13 2.46 -0.20 -5.68
N ILE A 14 2.43 -0.40 -4.37
CA ILE A 14 3.54 -0.05 -3.46
C ILE A 14 4.35 -1.27 -2.97
N LEU A 15 3.81 -2.47 -3.09
CA LEU A 15 4.42 -3.70 -2.58
C LEU A 15 5.62 -4.21 -3.41
N PRO A 16 5.71 -4.02 -4.75
CA PRO A 16 6.90 -4.38 -5.51
C PRO A 16 8.17 -3.70 -4.96
N GLU A 17 9.35 -4.34 -5.09
CA GLU A 17 10.62 -3.75 -4.61
C GLU A 17 10.96 -2.40 -5.26
N LYS A 18 10.47 -2.16 -6.49
CA LYS A 18 10.58 -0.88 -7.19
C LYS A 18 9.33 0.00 -7.03
N GLY A 19 8.50 -0.30 -6.04
CA GLY A 19 7.29 0.45 -5.72
C GLY A 19 7.65 1.89 -5.35
N ASP A 20 7.31 2.82 -6.25
CA ASP A 20 7.64 4.24 -6.18
C ASP A 20 6.38 5.11 -6.36
N ALA A 21 5.20 4.57 -6.02
CA ALA A 21 3.94 5.28 -6.21
C ALA A 21 3.86 6.50 -5.28
N THR A 22 3.36 7.61 -5.82
CA THR A 22 3.09 8.82 -5.03
C THR A 22 1.61 8.91 -4.68
N ILE A 23 1.27 9.63 -3.61
CA ILE A 23 -0.13 9.91 -3.24
C ILE A 23 -0.87 10.57 -4.41
N GLN A 24 -0.21 11.48 -5.14
CA GLN A 24 -0.78 12.18 -6.28
C GLN A 24 -1.07 11.24 -7.46
N GLN A 25 -0.17 10.32 -7.77
CA GLN A 25 -0.40 9.29 -8.80
C GLN A 25 -1.53 8.35 -8.40
N LEU A 26 -1.53 7.86 -7.17
CA LEU A 26 -2.61 7.00 -6.67
C LEU A 26 -3.97 7.73 -6.73
N ALA A 27 -4.01 9.01 -6.39
CA ALA A 27 -5.23 9.82 -6.47
C ALA A 27 -5.73 9.94 -7.91
N SER A 28 -4.81 10.17 -8.86
CA SER A 28 -5.13 10.27 -10.28
C SER A 28 -5.59 8.91 -10.85
N ASP A 29 -4.85 7.83 -10.58
CA ASP A 29 -5.15 6.47 -11.04
C ASP A 29 -6.51 5.98 -10.51
N LEU A 30 -6.87 6.33 -9.27
CA LEU A 30 -8.10 5.91 -8.63
C LEU A 30 -9.27 6.89 -8.85
N GLY A 31 -9.03 8.05 -9.46
CA GLY A 31 -10.05 9.08 -9.66
C GLY A 31 -10.61 9.67 -8.35
N VAL A 32 -9.77 9.81 -7.32
CA VAL A 32 -10.17 10.31 -5.99
C VAL A 32 -9.27 11.44 -5.51
N SER A 33 -9.66 12.12 -4.42
CA SER A 33 -8.80 13.12 -3.79
C SER A 33 -7.59 12.49 -3.09
N GLU A 34 -6.49 13.21 -2.97
CA GLU A 34 -5.35 12.77 -2.13
C GLU A 34 -5.74 12.51 -0.67
N ARG A 35 -6.75 13.23 -0.15
CA ARG A 35 -7.30 12.98 1.19
C ARG A 35 -7.94 11.59 1.29
N THR A 36 -8.62 11.16 0.23
CA THR A 36 -9.17 9.80 0.13
C THR A 36 -8.04 8.77 0.12
N VAL A 37 -7.00 8.98 -0.70
CA VAL A 37 -5.83 8.09 -0.73
C VAL A 37 -5.17 7.99 0.63
N ARG A 38 -5.02 9.09 1.37
CA ARG A 38 -4.45 9.05 2.74
C ARG A 38 -5.28 8.18 3.68
N ARG A 39 -6.61 8.25 3.61
CA ARG A 39 -7.50 7.37 4.40
C ARG A 39 -7.36 5.90 4.00
N ASP A 40 -7.27 5.63 2.70
CA ASP A 40 -7.06 4.27 2.20
C ASP A 40 -5.65 3.76 2.63
N LEU A 41 -4.64 4.62 2.66
CA LEU A 41 -3.30 4.30 3.15
C LEU A 41 -3.28 3.96 4.66
N ASP A 42 -4.19 4.51 5.47
CA ASP A 42 -4.32 4.12 6.88
C ASP A 42 -4.76 2.65 7.00
N GLU A 43 -5.69 2.20 6.16
CA GLU A 43 -6.14 0.81 6.07
C GLU A 43 -5.03 -0.12 5.53
N VAL A 44 -4.30 0.34 4.50
CA VAL A 44 -3.13 -0.36 3.96
C VAL A 44 -2.04 -0.53 5.02
N LYS A 45 -1.79 0.51 5.81
CA LYS A 45 -0.79 0.47 6.89
C LYS A 45 -1.16 -0.57 7.95
N GLN A 46 -2.39 -0.56 8.45
CA GLN A 46 -2.88 -1.58 9.38
C GLN A 46 -2.75 -2.99 8.79
N THR A 47 -2.96 -3.12 7.48
CA THR A 47 -2.82 -4.39 6.80
C THR A 47 -1.38 -4.88 6.79
N LEU A 48 -0.43 -4.02 6.42
CA LEU A 48 1.00 -4.34 6.41
C LEU A 48 1.50 -4.71 7.81
N GLU A 49 1.05 -4.01 8.86
CA GLU A 49 1.45 -4.26 10.24
C GLU A 49 1.10 -5.68 10.72
N ASN A 50 -0.01 -6.26 10.27
CA ASN A 50 -0.39 -7.65 10.59
C ASN A 50 0.57 -8.71 10.02
N PHE A 51 1.44 -8.32 9.10
CA PHE A 51 2.43 -9.19 8.46
C PHE A 51 3.87 -8.73 8.78
N ASP A 52 4.07 -7.93 9.82
CA ASP A 52 5.36 -7.33 10.17
C ASP A 52 6.00 -6.56 8.99
N LEU A 53 5.17 -5.92 8.17
CA LEU A 53 5.59 -5.02 7.10
C LEU A 53 5.32 -3.57 7.49
N ILE A 54 6.15 -2.66 6.96
CA ILE A 54 6.08 -1.24 7.27
C ILE A 54 5.87 -0.45 5.99
N LEU A 55 4.86 0.42 5.99
CA LEU A 55 4.71 1.46 4.96
C LEU A 55 5.79 2.53 5.17
N VAL A 56 6.69 2.67 4.22
CA VAL A 56 7.77 3.65 4.21
C VAL A 56 7.44 4.77 3.24
N ARG A 57 7.70 6.01 3.67
CA ARG A 57 7.59 7.19 2.84
C ARG A 57 8.95 7.84 2.65
N LYS A 58 9.44 7.87 1.41
CA LYS A 58 10.65 8.62 1.01
C LYS A 58 10.23 9.83 0.18
N GLY A 59 10.03 10.96 0.86
CA GLY A 59 9.51 12.19 0.23
C GLY A 59 8.06 12.01 -0.22
N SER A 60 7.81 12.10 -1.53
CA SER A 60 6.49 11.85 -2.13
C SER A 60 6.22 10.38 -2.44
N LYS A 61 7.25 9.53 -2.46
CA LYS A 61 7.16 8.11 -2.84
C LYS A 61 6.81 7.22 -1.66
N LEU A 62 5.98 6.22 -1.92
CA LEU A 62 5.53 5.19 -0.99
C LEU A 62 6.15 3.85 -1.38
N SER A 63 6.72 3.16 -0.41
CA SER A 63 7.26 1.82 -0.55
C SER A 63 6.95 0.98 0.68
N VAL A 64 7.12 -0.33 0.57
CA VAL A 64 7.01 -1.25 1.72
C VAL A 64 8.40 -1.69 2.14
N SER A 65 8.63 -1.85 3.45
CA SER A 65 9.84 -2.44 4.03
C SER A 65 9.48 -3.66 4.88
N GLY A 66 10.36 -4.65 4.92
CA GLY A 66 10.19 -5.92 5.63
C GLY A 66 10.79 -7.10 4.87
N SER A 67 10.70 -8.31 5.43
CA SER A 67 11.27 -9.53 4.83
C SER A 67 10.56 -9.90 3.52
N LEU A 68 11.29 -10.53 2.60
CA LEU A 68 10.71 -11.04 1.35
C LEU A 68 9.54 -12.00 1.62
N GLN A 69 9.71 -12.88 2.61
CA GLN A 69 8.69 -13.85 3.01
C GLN A 69 7.39 -13.15 3.46
N ASN A 70 7.48 -12.06 4.21
CA ASN A 70 6.29 -11.33 4.66
C ASN A 70 5.59 -10.61 3.50
N ARG A 71 6.35 -10.08 2.52
CA ARG A 71 5.77 -9.49 1.31
C ARG A 71 5.01 -10.52 0.48
N GLU A 72 5.57 -11.72 0.32
CA GLU A 72 4.90 -12.83 -0.36
C GLU A 72 3.64 -13.28 0.40
N ASN A 73 3.71 -13.33 1.73
CA ASN A 73 2.56 -13.69 2.57
C ASN A 73 1.41 -12.69 2.39
N VAL A 74 1.70 -11.39 2.39
CA VAL A 74 0.71 -10.37 2.09
C VAL A 74 0.09 -10.62 0.71
N GLN A 75 0.89 -10.74 -0.35
CA GLN A 75 0.37 -11.01 -1.71
C GLN A 75 -0.59 -12.19 -1.78
N LYS A 76 -0.28 -13.30 -1.11
CA LYS A 76 -1.11 -14.51 -1.12
C LYS A 76 -2.43 -14.34 -0.34
N ASN A 77 -2.44 -13.50 0.69
CA ASN A 77 -3.61 -13.29 1.56
C ASN A 77 -4.49 -12.11 1.14
N VAL A 78 -3.98 -11.24 0.26
CA VAL A 78 -4.73 -10.10 -0.28
C VAL A 78 -5.15 -10.30 -1.75
N ALA A 79 -4.87 -11.47 -2.34
CA ALA A 79 -5.40 -11.86 -3.66
C ALA A 79 -6.92 -12.07 -3.65
#